data_AF-A0A852U4U0-F1
#
_entry.id   AF-A0A852U4U0-F1
#
_cell.length_a   1.000
_cell.length_b   1.000
_cell.length_c   1.000
_cell.angle_alpha   90.00
_cell.angle_beta   90.00
_cell.angle_gamma   90.00
#
_symmetry.space_group_name_H-M   'P 1'
#
loop_
_entity.id
_entity.type
_entity.pdbx_description
1 polymer ?
#
loop_
_entity_poly.entity_id
_entity_poly.type
_entity_poly.pdbx_seq_one_letter_code
_entity_poly.pdbx_strand_id
1 'polypeptide(L)'
;MPASSSHVLPAVRWWEPRLYPGEIAFSPRVRADARTALSGFPDRIAGDVELVVSELFANAVRYTASGDGGEVWVQLSMPDADLLRLDVADGGWTDTVPRIPALDGVDWLNSEGRRGLLLVEAVTLNWGYVDPYADRPYNLGLIVFAEFAVDPAQVPAPTSSPTTV
;
A
#
# COMPACT_ATOMS: atom_id res chain seq x y z
N MET A 1 -14.68 8.82 -42.42
CA MET A 1 -15.01 8.57 -41.01
C MET A 1 -13.84 7.84 -40.39
N PRO A 2 -13.03 8.44 -39.51
CA PRO A 2 -12.14 7.63 -38.67
C PRO A 2 -12.98 6.92 -37.61
N ALA A 3 -12.69 5.65 -37.35
CA ALA A 3 -13.32 4.89 -36.29
C ALA A 3 -13.00 5.55 -34.95
N SER A 4 -14.02 5.85 -34.15
CA SER A 4 -13.85 6.25 -32.76
C SER A 4 -13.19 5.09 -32.01
N SER A 5 -11.90 5.23 -31.71
CA SER A 5 -11.26 4.38 -30.71
C SER A 5 -11.88 4.71 -29.36
N SER A 6 -12.79 3.85 -28.92
CA SER A 6 -13.28 3.85 -27.54
C SER A 6 -12.10 3.59 -26.61
N HIS A 7 -11.44 4.64 -26.14
CA HIS A 7 -10.50 4.52 -25.04
C HIS A 7 -11.35 4.27 -23.79
N VAL A 8 -11.64 3.00 -23.52
CA VAL A 8 -12.17 2.60 -22.21
C VAL A 8 -11.05 2.96 -21.24
N LEU A 9 -11.22 4.06 -20.50
CA LEU A 9 -10.33 4.35 -19.38
C LEU A 9 -10.26 3.07 -18.55
N PRO A 10 -9.06 2.55 -18.23
CA PRO A 10 -8.97 1.38 -17.37
C PRO A 10 -9.79 1.69 -16.11
N ALA A 11 -10.81 0.87 -15.85
CA ALA A 11 -11.65 1.07 -14.69
C ALA A 11 -10.76 0.87 -13.46
N VAL A 12 -10.46 1.96 -12.75
CA VAL A 12 -9.66 1.91 -11.53
C VAL A 12 -10.29 0.88 -10.60
N ARG A 13 -9.51 -0.13 -10.22
CA ARG A 13 -9.96 -1.17 -9.30
C ARG A 13 -9.54 -0.80 -7.89
N TRP A 14 -10.49 -0.74 -6.98
CA TRP A 14 -10.22 -0.54 -5.55
C TRP A 14 -10.58 -1.81 -4.78
N TRP A 15 -9.75 -2.17 -3.83
CA TRP A 15 -10.13 -3.09 -2.77
C TRP A 15 -10.69 -2.27 -1.62
N GLU A 16 -11.59 -2.87 -0.83
CA GLU A 16 -12.06 -2.24 0.39
C GLU A 16 -10.87 -1.93 1.31
N PRO A 17 -10.70 -0.67 1.75
CA PRO A 17 -9.63 -0.33 2.65
C PRO A 17 -9.82 -1.04 3.99
N ARG A 18 -8.70 -1.35 4.65
CA ARG A 18 -8.69 -2.02 5.95
C ARG A 18 -8.01 -1.15 6.99
N LEU A 19 -8.60 -1.13 8.18
CA LEU A 19 -8.04 -0.51 9.37
C LEU A 19 -7.54 -1.59 10.31
N TYR A 20 -6.36 -1.37 10.86
CA TYR A 20 -5.71 -2.26 11.81
C TYR A 20 -5.34 -1.46 13.05
N PRO A 21 -5.47 -2.04 14.26
CA PRO A 21 -4.85 -1.43 15.43
C PRO A 21 -3.35 -1.26 15.20
N GLY A 22 -2.80 -0.14 15.65
CA GLY A 22 -1.38 0.18 15.51
C GLY A 22 -0.49 -0.61 16.45
N GLU A 23 -0.61 -1.94 16.44
CA GLU A 23 0.20 -2.86 17.23
C GLU A 23 0.90 -3.86 16.31
N ILE A 24 2.19 -4.09 16.51
CA ILE A 24 3.00 -5.02 15.69
C ILE A 24 2.41 -6.44 15.67
N ALA A 25 1.66 -6.83 16.72
CA ALA A 25 0.95 -8.11 16.79
C ALA A 25 -0.04 -8.34 15.64
N PHE A 26 -0.51 -7.28 14.96
CA PHE A 26 -1.39 -7.39 13.79
C PHE A 26 -0.65 -7.60 12.46
N SER A 27 0.69 -7.51 12.43
CA SER A 27 1.49 -7.73 11.20
C SER A 27 1.15 -9.04 10.47
N PRO A 28 0.98 -10.22 11.14
CA PRO A 28 0.56 -11.44 10.46
C PRO A 28 -0.81 -11.32 9.77
N ARG A 29 -1.75 -10.59 10.36
CA ARG A 29 -3.07 -10.36 9.79
C ARG A 29 -3.01 -9.44 8.57
N VAL A 30 -2.23 -8.35 8.67
CA VAL A 30 -2.00 -7.42 7.55
C VAL A 30 -1.44 -8.17 6.34
N ARG A 31 -0.44 -9.04 6.56
CA ARG A 31 0.16 -9.89 5.51
C ARG A 31 -0.84 -10.87 4.89
N ALA A 32 -1.60 -11.58 5.73
CA ALA A 32 -2.61 -12.55 5.28
C ALA A 32 -3.74 -11.88 4.47
N ASP A 33 -4.15 -10.68 4.88
CA ASP A 33 -5.16 -9.90 4.19
C ASP A 33 -4.68 -9.41 2.83
N ALA A 34 -3.42 -8.92 2.73
CA ALA A 34 -2.80 -8.54 1.46
C ALA A 34 -2.70 -9.74 0.50
N ARG A 35 -2.26 -10.90 1.00
CA ARG A 35 -2.24 -12.16 0.24
C ARG A 35 -3.63 -12.55 -0.28
N THR A 36 -4.64 -12.42 0.57
CA THR A 36 -6.03 -12.73 0.22
C THR A 36 -6.57 -11.78 -0.85
N ALA A 37 -6.30 -10.48 -0.70
CA ALA A 37 -6.72 -9.45 -1.66
C ALA A 37 -6.14 -9.69 -3.06
N LEU A 38 -4.92 -10.24 -3.13
CA LEU A 38 -4.21 -10.55 -4.36
C LEU A 38 -4.35 -12.01 -4.79
N SER A 39 -5.37 -12.73 -4.31
CA SER A 39 -5.67 -14.08 -4.79
C SER A 39 -5.86 -14.09 -6.32
N GLY A 40 -5.11 -14.95 -6.99
CA GLY A 40 -5.08 -15.07 -8.45
C GLY A 40 -4.03 -14.23 -9.17
N PHE A 41 -3.38 -13.26 -8.49
CA PHE A 41 -2.21 -12.57 -9.05
C PHE A 41 -0.98 -13.50 -9.03
N PRO A 42 0.08 -13.20 -9.81
CA PRO A 42 1.33 -13.93 -9.72
C PRO A 42 1.91 -13.93 -8.30
N ASP A 43 2.40 -15.08 -7.83
CA ASP A 43 2.95 -15.25 -6.47
C ASP A 43 4.06 -14.24 -6.15
N ARG A 44 4.86 -13.84 -7.14
CA ARG A 44 5.88 -12.80 -6.98
C ARG A 44 5.26 -11.47 -6.53
N ILE A 45 4.18 -11.03 -7.18
CA ILE A 45 3.51 -9.75 -6.88
C ILE A 45 2.85 -9.82 -5.51
N ALA A 46 2.17 -10.92 -5.21
CA ALA A 46 1.56 -11.11 -3.90
C ALA A 46 2.60 -11.16 -2.77
N GLY A 47 3.76 -11.77 -3.02
CA GLY A 47 4.89 -11.82 -2.08
C GLY A 47 5.57 -10.46 -1.88
N ASP A 48 5.80 -9.70 -2.96
CA ASP A 48 6.39 -8.37 -2.90
C ASP A 48 5.47 -7.41 -2.14
N VAL A 49 4.16 -7.41 -2.42
CA VAL A 49 3.18 -6.60 -1.70
C VAL A 49 3.08 -7.01 -0.22
N GLU A 50 3.09 -8.31 0.08
CA GLU A 50 3.10 -8.81 1.47
C GLU A 50 4.33 -8.30 2.24
N LEU A 51 5.49 -8.33 1.60
CA LEU A 51 6.74 -7.83 2.19
C LEU A 51 6.63 -6.33 2.44
N VAL A 52 6.26 -5.55 1.42
CA VAL A 52 6.21 -4.09 1.52
C VAL A 52 5.17 -3.65 2.55
N VAL A 53 3.97 -4.23 2.56
CA VAL A 53 2.95 -3.85 3.55
C VAL A 53 3.39 -4.18 4.97
N SER A 54 4.14 -5.26 5.18
CA SER A 54 4.69 -5.61 6.49
C SER A 54 5.68 -4.55 6.99
N GLU A 55 6.59 -4.10 6.12
CA GLU A 55 7.57 -3.07 6.45
C GLU A 55 6.91 -1.71 6.68
N LEU A 56 6.00 -1.30 5.80
CA LEU A 56 5.29 -0.01 5.92
C LEU A 56 4.38 0.02 7.15
N PHE A 57 3.66 -1.07 7.44
CA PHE A 57 2.84 -1.19 8.66
C PHE A 57 3.72 -1.10 9.92
N ALA A 58 4.83 -1.84 9.95
CA ALA A 58 5.73 -1.80 11.11
C ALA A 58 6.37 -0.42 11.30
N ASN A 59 6.65 0.31 10.22
CA ASN A 59 7.11 1.70 10.28
C ASN A 59 6.02 2.63 10.82
N ALA A 60 4.78 2.50 10.37
CA ALA A 60 3.66 3.29 10.90
C ALA A 60 3.50 3.08 12.41
N VAL A 61 3.42 1.81 12.86
CA VAL A 61 3.29 1.47 14.28
C VAL A 61 4.45 2.01 15.14
N ARG A 62 5.68 1.96 14.65
CA ARG A 62 6.86 2.35 15.45
C ARG A 62 7.10 3.85 15.51
N TYR A 63 6.71 4.59 14.47
CA TYR A 63 7.18 5.97 14.28
C TYR A 63 6.06 7.02 14.25
N THR A 64 4.79 6.61 14.27
CA THR A 64 3.64 7.53 14.36
C THR A 64 2.83 7.25 15.61
N ALA A 65 1.89 8.15 15.94
CA ALA A 65 0.96 7.94 17.04
C ALA A 65 -0.03 6.76 16.81
N SER A 66 0.02 6.07 15.66
CA SER A 66 -0.61 4.75 15.51
C SER A 66 -0.16 3.78 16.60
N GLY A 67 1.12 3.83 17.02
CA GLY A 67 1.67 3.00 18.09
C GLY A 67 1.14 3.30 19.50
N ASP A 68 0.42 4.41 19.69
CA ASP A 68 -0.12 4.87 20.98
C ASP A 68 -1.66 4.74 21.00
N GLY A 69 -2.16 3.56 20.62
CA GLY A 69 -3.59 3.25 20.56
C GLY A 69 -4.31 3.79 19.32
N GLY A 70 -3.57 4.21 18.29
CA GLY A 70 -4.14 4.60 17.00
C GLY A 70 -4.33 3.42 16.05
N GLU A 71 -4.72 3.73 14.81
CA GLU A 71 -4.94 2.73 13.76
C GLU A 71 -3.94 2.92 12.62
N VAL A 72 -3.83 1.93 11.74
CA VAL A 72 -3.12 2.01 10.47
C VAL A 72 -4.10 1.62 9.38
N TRP A 73 -4.26 2.51 8.42
CA TRP A 73 -5.08 2.34 7.24
C TRP A 73 -4.24 1.76 6.10
N VAL A 74 -4.76 0.74 5.44
CA VAL A 74 -4.12 0.07 4.31
C VAL A 74 -5.11 -0.04 3.16
N GLN A 75 -4.70 0.35 1.97
CA GLN A 75 -5.52 0.26 0.76
C GLN A 75 -4.71 -0.26 -0.42
N LEU A 76 -5.30 -1.19 -1.15
CA LEU A 76 -4.80 -1.63 -2.45
C LEU A 76 -5.68 -1.06 -3.55
N SER A 77 -5.05 -0.71 -4.66
CA SER A 77 -5.73 -0.23 -5.86
C SER A 77 -4.95 -0.58 -7.11
N MET A 78 -5.65 -0.67 -8.24
CA MET A 78 -5.04 -0.65 -9.55
C MET A 78 -5.52 0.61 -10.28
N PRO A 79 -4.76 1.72 -10.22
CA PRO A 79 -5.06 2.93 -10.98
C PRO A 79 -5.08 2.67 -12.49
N ASP A 80 -4.25 1.74 -12.97
CA ASP A 80 -4.17 1.33 -14.37
C ASP A 80 -4.08 -0.20 -14.47
N ALA A 81 -4.25 -0.74 -15.69
CA ALA A 81 -4.27 -2.19 -15.91
C ALA A 81 -2.93 -2.89 -15.61
N ASP A 82 -1.82 -2.15 -15.61
CA ASP A 82 -0.44 -2.60 -15.41
C ASP A 82 0.20 -2.07 -14.12
N LEU A 83 -0.54 -1.32 -13.31
CA LEU A 83 -0.03 -0.67 -12.11
C LEU A 83 -0.85 -1.07 -10.89
N LEU A 84 -0.24 -1.78 -9.95
CA LEU A 84 -0.80 -2.04 -8.63
C LEU A 84 -0.20 -1.05 -7.63
N ARG A 85 -1.03 -0.45 -6.79
CA ARG A 85 -0.62 0.54 -5.79
C ARG A 85 -1.11 0.12 -4.41
N LEU A 86 -0.18 0.13 -3.46
CA LEU A 86 -0.40 -0.02 -2.04
C LEU A 86 -0.23 1.34 -1.37
N ASP A 87 -1.24 1.77 -0.62
CA ASP A 87 -1.19 2.94 0.23
C ASP A 87 -1.27 2.50 1.71
N VAL A 88 -0.43 3.08 2.56
CA VAL A 88 -0.42 2.88 4.02
C VAL A 88 -0.38 4.24 4.71
N ALA A 89 -1.30 4.47 5.64
CA ALA A 89 -1.38 5.72 6.39
C ALA A 89 -1.64 5.45 7.87
N ASP A 90 -1.19 6.34 8.74
CA ASP A 90 -1.69 6.36 10.10
C ASP A 90 -3.18 6.77 10.11
N GLY A 91 -3.98 5.97 10.81
CA GLY A 91 -5.35 6.28 11.18
C GLY A 91 -5.31 7.00 12.52
N GLY A 92 -5.34 8.32 12.50
CA GLY A 92 -5.29 9.10 13.71
C GLY A 92 -4.98 10.55 13.40
N TRP A 93 -5.62 11.44 14.14
CA TRP A 93 -5.41 12.89 14.06
C TRP A 93 -4.06 13.24 14.68
N THR A 94 -2.97 12.84 14.04
CA THR A 94 -1.61 13.02 14.55
C THR A 94 -0.82 13.85 13.55
N ASP A 95 -0.13 14.89 14.04
CA ASP A 95 0.79 15.69 13.24
C ASP A 95 2.13 14.97 12.98
N THR A 96 2.27 13.71 13.42
CA THR A 96 3.50 12.93 13.29
C THR A 96 3.50 12.08 12.03
N VAL A 97 4.35 12.46 11.09
CA VAL A 97 4.60 11.74 9.84
C VAL A 97 5.48 10.49 10.04
N PRO A 98 5.19 9.36 9.35
CA PRO A 98 6.13 8.25 9.20
C PRO A 98 7.51 8.78 8.78
N ARG A 99 8.54 8.52 9.59
CA ARG A 99 9.89 8.99 9.26
C ARG A 99 10.51 8.09 8.20
N ILE A 100 10.71 8.64 7.01
CA ILE A 100 11.65 8.10 6.01
C ILE A 100 13.04 8.65 6.38
N PRO A 101 14.01 7.82 6.81
CA PRO A 101 15.32 8.34 7.21
C PRO A 101 16.10 8.88 6.00
N ALA A 102 16.89 9.96 6.18
CA ALA A 102 17.72 10.61 5.14
C ALA A 102 18.99 9.81 4.80
N LEU A 103 19.32 9.63 3.50
CA LEU A 103 20.26 8.62 2.93
C LEU A 103 21.77 8.83 3.18
N ASP A 104 22.16 9.66 4.14
CA ASP A 104 23.54 10.14 4.31
C ASP A 104 24.18 9.70 5.64
N GLY A 105 25.04 8.68 5.61
CA GLY A 105 25.97 8.39 6.74
C GLY A 105 26.43 6.94 6.89
N VAL A 106 27.63 6.73 7.44
CA VAL A 106 28.36 5.43 7.57
C VAL A 106 27.66 4.41 8.51
N ASP A 107 26.67 4.84 9.29
CA ASP A 107 25.78 3.96 10.08
C ASP A 107 24.57 3.40 9.29
N TRP A 108 24.53 3.65 7.97
CA TRP A 108 23.49 3.24 7.00
C TRP A 108 23.10 1.75 7.04
N LEU A 109 24.04 0.85 7.32
CA LEU A 109 23.81 -0.60 7.19
C LEU A 109 23.20 -1.26 8.45
N ASN A 110 23.22 -0.55 9.59
CA ASN A 110 22.95 -1.10 10.91
C ASN A 110 21.61 -0.67 11.53
N SER A 111 20.89 0.28 10.93
CA SER A 111 19.56 0.66 11.40
C SER A 111 18.48 -0.23 10.79
N GLU A 112 17.81 -1.04 11.63
CA GLU A 112 16.76 -1.99 11.21
C GLU A 112 15.64 -1.32 10.39
N GLY A 113 15.25 -0.08 10.72
CA GLY A 113 14.23 0.68 9.99
C GLY A 113 14.59 1.05 8.54
N ARG A 114 15.86 0.96 8.13
CA ARG A 114 16.30 1.27 6.76
C ARG A 114 16.44 0.06 5.85
N ARG A 115 16.62 -1.15 6.41
CA ARG A 115 16.60 -2.40 5.63
C ARG A 115 15.22 -2.63 5.03
N GLY A 116 14.17 -2.31 5.79
CA GLY A 116 12.79 -2.35 5.31
C GLY A 116 12.60 -1.47 4.07
N LEU A 117 13.01 -0.20 4.12
CA LEU A 117 12.86 0.72 2.99
C LEU A 117 13.76 0.37 1.79
N LEU A 118 14.96 -0.16 2.02
CA LEU A 118 15.80 -0.70 0.93
C LEU A 118 15.13 -1.90 0.24
N LEU A 119 14.41 -2.74 0.98
CA LEU A 119 13.63 -3.83 0.38
C LEU A 119 12.43 -3.28 -0.40
N VAL A 120 11.73 -2.27 0.11
CA VAL A 120 10.67 -1.57 -0.62
C VAL A 120 11.20 -1.00 -1.93
N GLU A 121 12.31 -0.25 -1.89
CA GLU A 121 12.99 0.30 -3.08
C GLU A 121 13.35 -0.80 -4.09
N ALA A 122 13.81 -1.97 -3.61
CA ALA A 122 14.27 -3.05 -4.47
C ALA A 122 13.13 -3.80 -5.20
N VAL A 123 11.92 -3.80 -4.66
CA VAL A 123 10.79 -4.60 -5.20
C VAL A 123 9.66 -3.76 -5.79
N THR A 124 9.72 -2.43 -5.66
CA THR A 124 8.71 -1.51 -6.18
C THR A 124 9.15 -0.85 -7.48
N LEU A 125 8.21 -0.55 -8.35
CA LEU A 125 8.42 0.30 -9.53
C LEU A 125 8.67 1.75 -9.12
N ASN A 126 7.94 2.20 -8.11
CA ASN A 126 8.00 3.54 -7.56
C ASN A 126 7.43 3.52 -6.14
N TRP A 127 7.90 4.41 -5.27
CA TRP A 127 7.36 4.54 -3.92
C TRP A 127 7.64 5.95 -3.41
N GLY A 128 6.90 6.38 -2.40
CA GLY A 128 7.07 7.71 -1.84
C GLY A 128 6.01 8.03 -0.81
N TYR A 129 5.74 9.31 -0.62
CA TYR A 129 4.70 9.77 0.27
C TYR A 129 3.87 10.89 -0.36
N VAL A 130 2.63 11.01 0.09
CA VAL A 130 1.71 12.07 -0.28
C VAL A 130 1.25 12.76 1.00
N ASP A 131 1.34 14.09 1.01
CA ASP A 131 0.85 14.91 2.11
C ASP A 131 -0.65 14.68 2.35
N PRO A 132 -1.13 14.81 3.60
CA PRO A 132 -2.54 14.63 3.92
C PRO A 132 -3.40 15.62 3.15
N TYR A 133 -4.27 15.11 2.27
CA TYR A 133 -5.34 15.91 1.70
C TYR A 133 -6.47 16.01 2.73
N ALA A 134 -6.69 17.21 3.26
CA ALA A 134 -7.71 17.50 4.28
C ALA A 134 -9.18 17.21 3.86
N ASP A 135 -9.42 16.71 2.63
CA ASP A 135 -10.75 16.62 2.01
C ASP A 135 -11.20 15.17 1.68
N ARG A 136 -10.54 14.15 2.26
CA ARG A 136 -11.00 12.74 2.20
C ARG A 136 -11.96 12.46 3.38
N PRO A 137 -12.90 11.50 3.24
CA PRO A 137 -13.81 11.11 4.34
C PRO A 137 -13.10 10.46 5.54
N TYR A 138 -11.80 10.20 5.42
CA TYR A 138 -10.92 9.65 6.45
C TYR A 138 -9.86 10.70 6.78
N ASN A 139 -9.72 11.03 8.06
CA ASN A 139 -8.74 11.97 8.58
C ASN A 139 -7.37 11.28 8.67
N LEU A 140 -6.81 10.96 7.51
CA LEU A 140 -5.54 10.24 7.36
C LEU A 140 -4.39 11.23 7.41
N GLY A 141 -3.31 10.86 8.11
CA GLY A 141 -2.05 11.58 8.03
C GLY A 141 -1.33 11.34 6.69
N LEU A 142 -0.01 11.43 6.70
CA LEU A 142 0.81 11.20 5.51
C LEU A 142 0.62 9.77 5.00
N ILE A 143 0.34 9.65 3.70
CA ILE A 143 0.16 8.37 3.02
C ILE A 143 1.51 7.97 2.43
N VAL A 144 2.07 6.86 2.88
CA VAL A 144 3.21 6.22 2.22
C VAL A 144 2.67 5.27 1.16
N PHE A 145 3.13 5.39 -0.08
CA PHE A 145 2.68 4.55 -1.17
C PHE A 145 3.82 3.74 -1.78
N ALA A 146 3.46 2.61 -2.38
CA ALA A 146 4.32 1.73 -3.15
C ALA A 146 3.58 1.22 -4.38
N GLU A 147 4.22 1.30 -5.54
CA GLU A 147 3.68 0.93 -6.84
C GLU A 147 4.46 -0.27 -7.40
N PHE A 148 3.74 -1.20 -8.02
CA PHE A 148 4.26 -2.45 -8.56
C PHE A 148 3.83 -2.58 -10.01
N ALA A 149 4.78 -2.91 -10.88
CA ALA A 149 4.48 -3.27 -12.25
C ALA A 149 3.81 -4.64 -12.30
N VAL A 150 2.65 -4.72 -12.95
CA VAL A 150 1.93 -5.97 -13.18
C VAL A 150 1.74 -6.17 -14.67
N ASP A 151 1.92 -7.38 -15.16
CA ASP A 151 1.53 -7.73 -16.53
C ASP A 151 0.00 -7.81 -16.59
N PRO A 152 -0.69 -6.96 -17.39
CA PRO A 152 -2.14 -6.99 -17.50
C PRO A 152 -2.71 -8.36 -17.89
N ALA A 153 -1.95 -9.17 -18.62
CA ALA A 153 -2.36 -10.53 -19.01
C ALA A 153 -2.39 -11.50 -17.81
N GLN A 154 -1.73 -11.16 -16.71
CA GLN A 154 -1.67 -11.95 -15.48
C GLN A 154 -2.58 -11.41 -14.37
N VAL A 155 -3.29 -10.31 -14.61
CA VAL A 155 -4.24 -9.72 -13.66
C VAL A 155 -5.56 -10.50 -13.72
N PRO A 156 -6.07 -11.01 -12.59
CA PRO A 156 -7.40 -11.61 -12.54
C PRO A 156 -8.46 -10.60 -12.96
N ALA A 157 -9.38 -11.03 -13.81
CA ALA A 157 -10.56 -10.24 -14.15
C ALA A 157 -11.30 -9.82 -12.86
N PRO A 158 -11.95 -8.63 -12.84
CA PRO A 158 -12.76 -8.23 -11.71
C PRO A 158 -13.78 -9.31 -11.42
N THR A 159 -13.81 -9.82 -10.18
CA THR A 159 -14.88 -10.70 -9.74
C THR A 159 -16.16 -9.89 -9.74
N SER A 160 -17.02 -10.12 -10.74
CA SER A 160 -18.39 -9.62 -10.72
C SER A 160 -19.08 -10.22 -9.50
N SER A 161 -19.32 -9.41 -8.46
CA SER A 161 -20.25 -9.83 -7.40
C SER A 161 -21.58 -10.17 -8.07
N PRO A 162 -22.23 -11.29 -7.73
CA PRO A 162 -23.55 -11.59 -8.26
C PRO A 162 -24.49 -10.45 -7.87
N THR A 163 -25.08 -9.78 -8.87
CA THR A 163 -26.17 -8.83 -8.67
C THR A 163 -27.30 -9.58 -7.98
N THR A 164 -27.49 -9.35 -6.68
CA THR A 164 -28.69 -9.81 -5.99
C THR A 164 -29.87 -9.08 -6.62
N VAL A 165 -30.73 -9.84 -7.31
CA VAL A 165 -32.03 -9.42 -7.85
C VAL A 165 -33.05 -9.32 -6.73
#